data_AF-A0A521M4X8-F1
#
_entry.id   AF-A0A521M4X8-F1
#
_cell.length_a   1.000
_cell.length_b   1.000
_cell.length_c   1.000
_cell.angle_alpha   90.00
_cell.angle_beta   90.00
_cell.angle_gamma   90.00
#
_symmetry.space_group_name_H-M   'P 1'
#
loop_
_entity.id
_entity.type
_entity.pdbx_description
1 polymer ?
#
loop_
_entity_poly.entity_id
_entity_poly.type
_entity_poly.pdbx_seq_one_letter_code
_entity_poly.pdbx_strand_id
1 'polypeptide(L)'
;MTSDNATEDTTQAPSVEPATNEELASENTAFAAECMAGLNNFPPFGDWKLGAQLVTQSDTWGEVWRADFEIGTKSLAPLINRIVCWRKADGTIPIMVAIGQSVPPLRAK
;
A
#
# COMPACT_ATOMS: atom_id res chain seq x y z
N MET A 1 -34.21 -16.38 -11.92
CA MET A 1 -33.90 -15.58 -10.71
C MET A 1 -32.42 -15.76 -10.44
N THR A 2 -31.62 -14.89 -11.03
CA THR A 2 -30.16 -14.83 -10.85
C THR A 2 -29.90 -14.05 -9.57
N SER A 3 -29.44 -14.74 -8.53
CA SER A 3 -28.75 -14.07 -7.44
C SER A 3 -27.26 -14.23 -7.74
N ASP A 4 -26.70 -13.22 -8.37
CA ASP A 4 -25.26 -13.08 -8.56
C ASP A 4 -24.65 -12.90 -7.16
N ASN A 5 -24.13 -14.00 -6.63
CA ASN A 5 -23.34 -13.99 -5.41
C ASN A 5 -21.95 -13.49 -5.82
N ALA A 6 -21.76 -12.16 -5.80
CA ALA A 6 -20.45 -11.55 -5.95
C ALA A 6 -19.63 -11.93 -4.71
N THR A 7 -18.94 -13.07 -4.79
CA THR A 7 -17.87 -13.40 -3.87
C THR A 7 -16.80 -12.33 -4.09
N GLU A 8 -16.71 -11.34 -3.19
CA GLU A 8 -15.64 -10.35 -3.20
C GLU A 8 -14.30 -11.09 -3.20
N ASP A 9 -13.61 -11.03 -4.32
CA ASP A 9 -12.36 -11.74 -4.51
C ASP A 9 -11.22 -11.00 -3.78
N THR A 10 -11.13 -11.24 -2.48
CA THR A 10 -10.05 -10.75 -1.61
C THR A 10 -8.70 -11.40 -1.90
N THR A 11 -8.59 -12.24 -2.95
CA THR A 11 -7.29 -12.78 -3.39
C THR A 11 -6.44 -11.75 -4.14
N GLN A 12 -7.03 -10.65 -4.62
CA GLN A 12 -6.33 -9.58 -5.34
C GLN A 12 -5.81 -8.47 -4.39
N ALA A 13 -4.58 -8.01 -4.66
CA ALA A 13 -3.96 -6.90 -3.94
C ALA A 13 -4.68 -5.57 -4.23
N PRO A 14 -4.70 -4.61 -3.28
CA PRO A 14 -5.18 -3.26 -3.54
C PRO A 14 -4.37 -2.59 -4.65
N SER A 15 -4.98 -1.61 -5.32
CA SER A 15 -4.31 -0.80 -6.33
C SER A 15 -3.13 -0.02 -5.75
N VAL A 16 -2.11 0.21 -6.58
CA VAL A 16 -0.95 1.06 -6.26
C VAL A 16 -1.36 2.52 -6.05
N GLU A 17 -2.35 3.00 -6.80
CA GLU A 17 -2.96 4.31 -6.57
C GLU A 17 -4.17 4.15 -5.63
N PRO A 18 -4.37 5.05 -4.65
CA PRO A 18 -5.61 5.06 -3.88
C PRO A 18 -6.82 5.16 -4.82
N ALA A 19 -7.79 4.26 -4.65
CA ALA A 19 -9.02 4.34 -5.43
C ALA A 19 -9.83 5.60 -5.06
N THR A 20 -10.69 6.07 -5.97
CA THR A 20 -11.48 7.30 -5.75
C THR A 20 -12.46 7.18 -4.58
N ASN A 21 -12.86 5.97 -4.22
CA ASN A 21 -13.72 5.68 -3.08
C ASN A 21 -12.95 5.38 -1.78
N GLU A 22 -11.61 5.41 -1.80
CA GLU A 22 -10.82 5.26 -0.59
C GLU A 22 -10.74 6.60 0.17
N GLU A 23 -11.09 6.57 1.45
CA GLU A 23 -11.03 7.76 2.30
C GLU A 23 -9.69 7.82 3.04
N LEU A 24 -9.17 9.02 3.30
CA LEU A 24 -7.97 9.16 4.12
C LEU A 24 -8.27 8.67 5.54
N ALA A 25 -7.52 7.68 6.01
CA ALA A 25 -7.59 7.27 7.40
C ALA A 25 -6.93 8.38 8.24
N SER A 26 -7.69 9.00 9.15
CA SER A 26 -7.19 10.06 10.03
C SER A 26 -5.95 9.58 10.79
N GLU A 27 -4.80 10.22 10.55
CA GLU A 27 -3.49 10.05 11.22
C GLU A 27 -3.24 8.69 11.91
N ASN A 28 -3.54 7.58 11.23
CA ASN A 28 -3.39 6.26 11.86
C ASN A 28 -1.94 5.80 11.79
N THR A 29 -1.14 6.36 12.70
CA THR A 29 0.28 6.03 12.86
C THR A 29 0.52 4.59 13.28
N ALA A 30 -0.46 3.94 13.92
CA ALA A 30 -0.33 2.56 14.40
C ALA A 30 -0.26 1.55 13.23
N PHE A 31 -1.19 1.62 12.27
CA PHE A 31 -1.19 0.68 11.16
C PHE A 31 0.03 0.87 10.23
N ALA A 32 0.43 2.11 9.98
CA ALA A 32 1.67 2.41 9.26
C ALA A 32 2.90 1.80 9.96
N ALA A 33 2.96 1.84 11.30
CA ALA A 33 4.05 1.24 12.08
C ALA A 33 4.06 -0.29 11.98
N GLU A 34 2.90 -0.95 11.97
CA GLU A 34 2.80 -2.40 11.74
C GLU A 34 3.32 -2.79 10.36
N CYS A 35 2.91 -2.05 9.32
CA CYS A 35 3.40 -2.26 7.96
C CYS A 35 4.92 -2.10 7.87
N MET A 36 5.48 -1.04 8.47
CA MET A 36 6.93 -0.83 8.52
C MET A 36 7.67 -1.95 9.26
N ALA A 37 7.11 -2.46 10.36
CA ALA A 37 7.69 -3.60 11.07
C ALA A 37 7.71 -4.87 10.20
N GLY A 38 6.68 -5.08 9.38
CA GLY A 38 6.63 -6.16 8.39
C GLY A 38 7.73 -6.06 7.33
N LEU A 39 8.03 -4.84 6.84
CA LEU A 39 9.07 -4.59 5.84
C LEU A 39 10.48 -4.90 6.36
N ASN A 40 10.76 -4.64 7.64
CA ASN A 40 12.07 -4.92 8.23
C ASN A 40 12.45 -6.41 8.20
N ASN A 41 11.46 -7.30 8.02
CA ASN A 41 11.70 -8.74 7.88
C ASN A 41 12.04 -9.17 6.44
N PHE A 42 12.04 -8.25 5.47
CA PHE A 42 12.40 -8.53 4.08
C PHE A 42 13.80 -7.98 3.75
N PRO A 43 14.80 -8.82 3.47
CA PRO A 43 16.00 -8.40 2.75
C PRO A 43 15.61 -8.10 1.28
N PRO A 44 16.04 -6.99 0.64
CA PRO A 44 17.07 -6.03 1.03
C PRO A 44 16.52 -4.63 1.36
N PHE A 45 15.52 -4.50 2.23
CA PHE A 45 14.95 -3.19 2.60
C PHE A 45 15.95 -2.18 3.18
N GLY A 46 17.12 -2.62 3.65
CA GLY A 46 18.14 -1.75 4.23
C GLY A 46 18.63 -0.62 3.31
N ASP A 47 18.54 -0.81 1.99
CA ASP A 47 18.95 0.21 1.01
C ASP A 47 17.78 1.08 0.50
N TRP A 48 16.58 0.90 1.06
CA TRP A 48 15.39 1.61 0.60
C TRP A 48 15.15 2.84 1.45
N LYS A 49 14.91 3.97 0.78
CA LYS A 49 14.56 5.23 1.44
C LYS A 49 13.06 5.46 1.28
N LEU A 50 12.31 5.31 2.37
CA LEU A 50 10.88 5.65 2.39
C LEU A 50 10.69 7.16 2.25
N GLY A 51 9.74 7.53 1.39
CA GLY A 51 9.31 8.89 1.14
C GLY A 51 7.94 9.17 1.74
N ALA A 52 7.06 9.79 0.94
CA ALA A 52 5.69 10.07 1.35
C ALA A 52 4.91 8.78 1.65
N GLN A 53 4.06 8.84 2.66
CA GLN A 53 3.22 7.74 3.10
C GLN A 53 1.76 8.18 3.18
N LEU A 54 0.85 7.22 3.01
CA LEU A 54 -0.58 7.44 3.04
C LEU A 54 -1.26 6.21 3.63
N VAL A 55 -2.20 6.42 4.55
CA VAL A 55 -3.14 5.37 4.96
C VAL A 55 -4.53 5.79 4.51
N THR A 56 -5.23 4.85 3.88
CA THR A 56 -6.62 5.01 3.47
C THR A 56 -7.49 3.89 4.01
N GLN A 57 -8.79 4.15 4.09
CA GLN A 57 -9.83 3.17 4.34
C GLN A 57 -10.47 2.74 3.03
N SER A 58 -10.57 1.44 2.84
CA SER A 58 -11.23 0.77 1.73
C SER A 58 -12.31 -0.15 2.26
N ASP A 59 -13.49 -0.15 1.62
CA ASP A 59 -14.55 -1.11 1.97
C ASP A 59 -14.14 -2.57 1.72
N THR A 60 -13.27 -2.80 0.73
CA THR A 60 -12.85 -4.15 0.32
C THR A 60 -11.66 -4.67 1.14
N TRP A 61 -10.68 -3.79 1.43
CA TRP A 61 -9.43 -4.20 2.08
C TRP A 61 -9.24 -3.65 3.49
N GLY A 62 -10.18 -2.86 4.00
CA GLY A 62 -10.01 -2.12 5.25
C GLY A 62 -8.89 -1.08 5.12
N GLU A 63 -7.96 -1.09 6.06
CA GLU A 63 -6.82 -0.17 6.02
C GLU A 63 -5.81 -0.58 4.94
N VAL A 64 -5.47 0.40 4.09
CA VAL A 64 -4.43 0.26 3.08
C VAL A 64 -3.37 1.34 3.31
N TRP A 65 -2.17 0.92 3.68
CA TRP A 65 -1.00 1.76 3.76
C TRP A 65 -0.23 1.72 2.44
N ARG A 66 0.18 2.89 1.96
CA ARG A 66 1.00 3.07 0.78
C ARG A 66 2.19 3.95 1.12
N ALA A 67 3.36 3.61 0.60
CA ALA A 67 4.56 4.43 0.76
C ALA A 67 5.39 4.45 -0.52
N ASP A 68 5.70 5.66 -0.98
CA ASP A 68 6.68 5.87 -2.05
C ASP A 68 8.08 5.59 -1.51
N PHE A 69 8.97 5.03 -2.32
CA PHE A 69 10.34 4.77 -1.91
C PHE A 69 11.36 4.85 -3.05
N GLU A 70 12.62 5.04 -2.68
CA GLU A 70 13.78 4.99 -3.58
C GLU A 70 14.64 3.75 -3.27
N ILE A 71 15.26 3.16 -4.31
CA ILE A 71 16.15 2.01 -4.17
C ILE A 71 17.59 2.48 -4.43
N GLY A 72 18.41 2.51 -3.38
CA GLY A 72 19.79 3.01 -3.47
C GLY A 72 19.84 4.47 -3.94
N THR A 73 20.86 4.82 -4.75
CA THR A 73 21.06 6.19 -5.25
C THR A 73 20.41 6.48 -6.60
N LYS A 74 19.70 5.50 -7.19
CA LYS A 74 19.10 5.63 -8.52
C LYS A 74 17.63 6.02 -8.41
N SER A 75 17.31 7.24 -8.85
CA SER A 75 15.92 7.63 -9.09
C SER A 75 15.43 7.03 -10.41
N LEU A 76 14.20 6.52 -10.41
CA LEU A 76 13.49 6.10 -11.62
C LEU A 76 12.55 7.19 -12.16
N ALA A 77 12.68 8.44 -11.68
CA ALA A 77 11.82 9.54 -12.09
C ALA A 77 11.66 9.61 -13.63
N PRO A 78 10.44 9.78 -14.15
CA PRO A 78 9.21 10.12 -13.42
C PRO A 78 8.46 8.92 -12.81
N LEU A 79 8.99 7.70 -12.92
CA LEU A 79 8.34 6.50 -12.39
C LEU A 79 8.53 6.39 -10.87
N ILE A 80 7.51 5.84 -10.20
CA ILE A 80 7.43 5.74 -8.73
C ILE A 80 7.58 4.29 -8.30
N ASN A 81 8.40 4.03 -7.29
CA ASN A 81 8.31 2.77 -6.55
C ASN A 81 7.38 2.98 -5.36
N ARG A 82 6.44 2.06 -5.16
CA ARG A 82 5.47 2.13 -4.08
C ARG A 82 5.28 0.78 -3.42
N ILE A 83 5.24 0.81 -2.09
CA ILE A 83 4.84 -0.33 -1.27
C ILE A 83 3.35 -0.19 -1.00
N VAL A 84 2.63 -1.30 -1.01
CA VAL A 84 1.24 -1.39 -0.59
C VAL A 84 1.16 -2.46 0.49
N CYS A 85 0.56 -2.12 1.63
CA CYS A 85 0.34 -2.98 2.78
C CYS A 85 -1.12 -2.87 3.18
N TRP A 86 -1.78 -3.99 3.46
CA TRP A 86 -3.18 -3.99 3.87
C TRP A 86 -3.45 -5.10 4.86
N ARG A 87 -4.62 -5.07 5.52
CA ARG A 87 -5.02 -6.11 6.46
C ARG A 87 -6.07 -7.02 5.83
N LYS A 88 -5.84 -8.34 5.84
CA LYS A 88 -6.86 -9.33 5.48
C LYS A 88 -7.78 -9.61 6.67
N ALA A 89 -8.96 -10.15 6.38
CA ALA A 89 -9.94 -10.53 7.41
C ALA A 89 -9.41 -11.58 8.41
N ASP A 90 -8.41 -12.38 8.02
CA ASP A 90 -7.73 -13.36 8.87
C ASP A 90 -6.64 -12.74 9.78
N GLY A 91 -6.47 -11.41 9.74
CA GLY A 91 -5.47 -10.68 10.52
C GLY A 91 -4.06 -10.69 9.92
N THR A 92 -3.85 -11.36 8.78
CA THR A 92 -2.56 -11.29 8.08
C THR A 92 -2.38 -9.92 7.43
N ILE A 93 -1.12 -9.50 7.29
CA ILE A 93 -0.74 -8.21 6.71
C ILE A 93 0.14 -8.48 5.47
N PRO A 94 -0.46 -8.67 4.29
CA PRO A 94 0.30 -8.81 3.06
C PRO A 94 1.00 -7.50 2.68
N ILE A 95 2.13 -7.66 1.99
CA ILE A 95 2.91 -6.55 1.45
C ILE A 95 3.13 -6.82 -0.04
N MET A 96 2.86 -5.80 -0.86
CA MET A 96 3.18 -5.76 -2.28
C MET A 96 4.20 -4.66 -2.53
N VAL A 97 5.21 -4.95 -3.36
CA VAL A 97 6.20 -3.98 -3.81
C VAL A 97 6.02 -3.77 -5.31
N ALA A 98 5.69 -2.54 -5.70
CA ALA A 98 5.53 -2.15 -7.09
C ALA A 98 6.65 -1.18 -7.48
N ILE A 99 7.52 -1.59 -8.41
CA ILE A 99 8.69 -0.82 -8.86
C ILE A 99 8.38 -0.15 -10.21
N GLY A 100 8.81 1.09 -10.40
CA GLY A 100 8.75 1.77 -11.70
C GLY A 100 7.33 2.01 -12.24
N GLN A 101 6.40 2.40 -11.38
CA GLN A 101 4.99 2.60 -11.72
C GLN A 101 4.75 4.01 -12.29
N SER A 102 3.88 4.10 -13.32
CA SER A 102 3.44 5.37 -13.89
C SER A 102 2.20 5.88 -13.13
N VAL A 103 2.43 6.37 -11.91
CA VAL A 103 1.40 6.90 -11.00
C VAL A 103 1.85 8.24 -10.41
N PRO A 104 0.93 9.11 -9.97
CA PRO A 104 1.31 10.32 -9.25
C PRO A 104 2.03 10.00 -7.92
N PRO A 105 2.99 10.83 -7.48
CA PRO A 105 3.55 10.75 -6.13
C PRO A 105 2.45 10.88 -5.06
N LEU A 106 2.61 10.16 -3.94
CA LEU A 106 1.72 10.33 -2.80
C LEU A 106 1.84 11.75 -2.26
N ARG A 107 0.70 12.33 -1.89
CA ARG A 107 0.64 13.62 -1.22
C ARG A 107 0.17 13.38 0.21
N ALA A 108 1.09 13.51 1.16
CA ALA A 108 0.70 13.73 2.54
C ALA A 108 0.02 15.11 2.63
N LYS A 109 -0.98 15.24 3.51
CA LYS A 109 -1.47 16.56 3.91
C LYS A 109 -0.49 17.22 4.86
#